data_AF-A0A017TCV0-F1
#
_entry.id   AF-A0A017TCV0-F1
#
_cell.length_a   1.000
_cell.length_b   1.000
_cell.length_c   1.000
_cell.angle_alpha   90.00
_cell.angle_beta   90.00
_cell.angle_gamma   90.00
#
_symmetry.space_group_name_H-M   'P 1'
#
loop_
_entity.id
_entity.type
_entity.pdbx_description
1 polymer ?
#
loop_
_entity_poly.entity_id
_entity_poly.type
_entity_poly.pdbx_seq_one_letter_code
_entity_poly.pdbx_strand_id
1 'polypeptide(L)'
;MKTMKLLTGILLFTGSATINGCSTAELSDSADDALEPIGEANQSLLGRPLIYGQTYSIKNGHASFTGGYLDVRGSGCKENKLCVSTSVTSTRDNGSGTWKILSATGKQDGTQVMNGDLVHLFNMYAGNGGYLDVRGSGCNGNKLCVSTSESSGRDSNSGTWRISVDAGVGTGPVTESQDVHFLNAYNNFDGGYLDTKDYGCMGNWECVSTTANYERDSLSTHWRVEVPGDYSTRDIAARFAPQLRFDGGASSFPMSAKTYYDEVVAHGNVSGDNMENTSLDLTAPTYYSVQTSSTGNVRQTRILYWWFYGLQHSCSGDVAGGDSTNGDWNGYHNGDWERVMVTLGEDMSTIAAVTYWQHSGRYTRLAAQSGFELMNASHPVVYVGKVSHGSYHDQGGNGTCPYYKDYRNNTNASLRLGPPYNNLVDLNPTEQGSYSESWMIRDGNPNEEFSWGYRGVSTHPVRQSQNAFDVTACEGLDGEWGTRGCMDGKSDCRFGDEPGAPGLCFTPCTTGYQQYSYEDEMGVTSYMCLTGNPTLHPLAYPRRYASYYQIPRTDVGLLKQGHEGAVP
;
A
#
# COMPACT_ATOMS: atom_id res chain seq x y z
N MET A 1 17.01 59.91 -47.48
CA MET A 1 17.75 58.64 -47.66
C MET A 1 18.88 58.62 -46.64
N LYS A 2 18.65 58.02 -45.47
CA LYS A 2 19.54 58.22 -44.32
C LYS A 2 19.67 56.95 -43.46
N THR A 3 20.94 56.66 -43.14
CA THR A 3 21.52 56.00 -41.93
C THR A 3 21.14 54.52 -41.67
N MET A 4 22.05 53.52 -41.55
CA MET A 4 23.43 53.33 -41.02
C MET A 4 23.52 53.13 -39.49
N LYS A 5 24.29 52.07 -39.07
CA LYS A 5 24.88 51.66 -37.75
C LYS A 5 24.33 50.31 -37.22
N LEU A 6 25.07 49.19 -37.01
CA LEU A 6 26.47 48.89 -36.60
C LEU A 6 26.73 49.42 -35.15
N LEU A 7 27.10 48.67 -34.10
CA LEU A 7 28.29 47.82 -33.90
C LEU A 7 28.25 47.18 -32.47
N THR A 8 28.80 45.96 -32.31
CA THR A 8 29.76 45.44 -31.27
C THR A 8 29.53 45.62 -29.75
N GLY A 9 30.12 44.78 -28.88
CA GLY A 9 31.12 43.73 -29.07
C GLY A 9 31.66 43.16 -27.75
N ILE A 10 32.49 42.15 -27.93
CA ILE A 10 33.24 41.35 -26.94
C ILE A 10 34.63 41.99 -26.75
N LEU A 11 35.16 42.07 -25.51
CA LEU A 11 36.50 41.54 -25.16
C LEU A 11 36.87 41.65 -23.67
N LEU A 12 37.59 40.60 -23.26
CA LEU A 12 38.34 40.33 -22.02
C LEU A 12 39.28 41.46 -21.55
N PHE A 13 39.61 41.51 -20.25
CA PHE A 13 40.94 41.08 -19.73
C PHE A 13 41.05 41.15 -18.19
N THR A 14 42.01 40.38 -17.71
CA THR A 14 42.44 40.02 -16.35
C THR A 14 42.99 41.15 -15.47
N GLY A 15 43.02 40.95 -14.14
CA GLY A 15 43.99 41.63 -13.27
C GLY A 15 43.72 41.45 -11.76
N SER A 16 44.61 40.73 -11.07
CA SER A 16 44.66 40.56 -9.61
C SER A 16 45.21 41.79 -8.87
N ALA A 17 44.78 42.01 -7.63
CA ALA A 17 45.59 42.61 -6.56
C ALA A 17 45.01 42.34 -5.16
N THR A 18 45.83 41.76 -4.27
CA THR A 18 45.79 41.83 -2.80
C THR A 18 46.42 43.18 -2.35
N ILE A 19 46.36 43.73 -1.13
CA ILE A 19 46.55 43.24 0.25
C ILE A 19 46.10 44.35 1.26
N ASN A 20 45.82 43.98 2.53
CA ASN A 20 45.88 44.76 3.81
C ASN A 20 44.84 45.88 4.03
N GLY A 21 44.24 46.12 5.20
CA GLY A 21 44.41 45.66 6.58
C GLY A 21 44.14 46.83 7.55
N CYS A 22 43.35 46.60 8.61
CA CYS A 22 43.21 47.37 9.86
C CYS A 22 42.37 48.67 9.89
N SER A 23 41.25 48.70 10.64
CA SER A 23 41.16 49.38 11.95
C SER A 23 39.74 49.27 12.55
N THR A 24 39.70 49.23 13.88
CA THR A 24 38.54 49.21 14.79
C THR A 24 37.78 50.53 14.86
N ALA A 25 36.45 50.49 14.91
CA ALA A 25 35.62 51.51 15.53
C ALA A 25 34.31 50.90 16.03
N GLU A 26 34.01 51.16 17.30
CA GLU A 26 32.72 50.93 17.97
C GLU A 26 31.61 51.78 17.33
N LEU A 27 30.35 51.31 17.37
CA LEU A 27 29.20 52.07 17.90
C LEU A 27 27.85 51.32 17.74
N SER A 28 27.11 51.28 18.87
CA SER A 28 25.66 51.45 19.05
C SER A 28 24.62 50.74 18.17
N ASP A 29 23.88 49.86 18.85
CA ASP A 29 22.42 49.64 18.85
C ASP A 29 21.53 50.42 17.84
N SER A 30 20.92 49.70 16.87
CA SER A 30 19.49 49.78 16.52
C SER A 30 19.15 48.92 15.28
N ALA A 31 18.13 48.08 15.43
CA ALA A 31 17.11 47.56 14.50
C ALA A 31 17.38 47.42 12.97
N ASP A 32 16.81 46.33 12.45
CA ASP A 32 16.52 45.98 11.04
C ASP A 32 17.70 45.58 10.14
N ASP A 33 17.87 44.27 9.91
CA ASP A 33 17.64 43.73 8.56
C ASP A 33 17.49 42.19 8.52
N ALA A 34 16.45 41.78 7.81
CA ALA A 34 16.10 40.49 7.21
C ALA A 34 16.93 39.22 7.55
N LEU A 35 16.36 38.38 8.43
CA LEU A 35 16.46 36.93 8.26
C LEU A 35 15.35 36.49 7.30
N GLU A 36 15.74 36.00 6.12
CA GLU A 36 14.82 35.29 5.24
C GLU A 36 14.24 34.06 5.97
N PRO A 37 12.93 33.79 5.85
CA PRO A 37 12.35 32.61 6.46
C PRO A 37 12.74 31.37 5.65
N ILE A 38 13.54 30.51 6.28
CA ILE A 38 13.61 29.07 5.99
C ILE A 38 12.21 28.46 6.18
N GLY A 39 11.40 28.56 5.13
CA GLY A 39 10.22 27.73 4.93
C GLY A 39 10.63 26.31 4.56
N GLU A 40 9.78 25.36 4.95
CA GLU A 40 9.82 23.93 4.58
C GLU A 40 10.69 23.00 5.44
N ALA A 41 10.31 22.84 6.71
CA ALA A 41 10.56 21.61 7.46
C ALA A 41 9.45 21.39 8.51
N ASN A 42 8.24 20.99 8.07
CA ASN A 42 7.22 20.43 8.98
C ASN A 42 6.08 19.65 8.29
N GLN A 43 6.34 18.91 7.21
CA GLN A 43 5.31 18.09 6.52
C GLN A 43 5.29 16.61 6.92
N SER A 44 5.93 16.21 8.03
CA SER A 44 6.07 14.80 8.42
C SER A 44 5.03 14.29 9.45
N LEU A 45 3.97 15.05 9.72
CA LEU A 45 2.95 14.71 10.74
C LEU A 45 1.49 14.88 10.26
N LEU A 46 1.29 15.24 9.00
CA LEU A 46 -0.05 15.28 8.40
C LEU A 46 -0.31 13.92 7.76
N GLY A 47 -1.46 13.30 8.03
CA GLY A 47 -1.82 12.01 7.44
C GLY A 47 -1.91 12.08 5.90
N ARG A 48 -2.39 11.02 5.26
CA ARG A 48 -2.48 11.02 3.78
C ARG A 48 -3.67 11.82 3.29
N PRO A 49 -3.62 12.41 2.09
CA PRO A 49 -4.80 13.00 1.47
C PRO A 49 -5.99 12.03 1.47
N LEU A 50 -7.16 12.53 1.87
CA LEU A 50 -8.42 11.83 1.67
C LEU A 50 -8.71 11.74 0.17
N ILE A 51 -9.31 10.64 -0.27
CA ILE A 51 -9.56 10.32 -1.68
C ILE A 51 -11.06 10.12 -1.90
N TYR A 52 -11.61 10.74 -2.94
CA TYR A 52 -12.99 10.50 -3.35
C TYR A 52 -13.22 9.04 -3.78
N GLY A 53 -14.37 8.49 -3.43
CA GLY A 53 -14.73 7.09 -3.69
C GLY A 53 -14.22 6.10 -2.64
N GLN A 54 -13.27 6.51 -1.80
CA GLN A 54 -12.75 5.71 -0.69
C GLN A 54 -13.67 5.75 0.54
N THR A 55 -13.62 4.70 1.35
CA THR A 55 -14.33 4.55 2.61
C THR A 55 -13.44 4.84 3.81
N TYR A 56 -14.03 5.46 4.83
CA TYR A 56 -13.38 5.94 6.04
C TYR A 56 -14.25 5.71 7.27
N SER A 57 -13.63 5.76 8.43
CA SER A 57 -14.30 5.97 9.70
C SER A 57 -14.11 7.43 10.12
N ILE A 58 -15.11 7.99 10.79
CA ILE A 58 -15.10 9.42 11.12
C ILE A 58 -15.21 9.53 12.63
N LYS A 59 -14.09 9.82 13.30
CA LYS A 59 -13.95 9.83 14.75
C LYS A 59 -14.26 11.21 15.32
N ASN A 60 -15.09 11.28 16.34
CA ASN A 60 -15.48 12.52 16.99
C ASN A 60 -14.42 12.97 18.00
N GLY A 61 -14.18 14.28 18.07
CA GLY A 61 -13.21 14.95 18.93
C GLY A 61 -13.63 15.12 20.39
N HIS A 62 -14.90 14.87 20.74
CA HIS A 62 -15.41 15.08 22.08
C HIS A 62 -14.54 14.39 23.14
N ALA A 63 -14.27 15.13 24.22
CA ALA A 63 -13.47 14.69 25.36
C ALA A 63 -12.09 14.13 24.95
N SER A 64 -11.41 14.81 24.02
CA SER A 64 -10.10 14.41 23.49
C SER A 64 -10.14 13.15 22.62
N PHE A 65 -11.03 13.15 21.62
CA PHE A 65 -11.23 12.06 20.68
C PHE A 65 -11.74 10.74 21.30
N THR A 66 -12.49 10.83 22.40
CA THR A 66 -13.19 9.68 23.00
C THR A 66 -14.68 9.65 22.69
N GLY A 67 -15.19 10.60 21.90
CA GLY A 67 -16.61 10.68 21.49
C GLY A 67 -17.10 9.57 20.55
N GLY A 68 -16.23 8.63 20.19
CA GLY A 68 -16.54 7.49 19.32
C GLY A 68 -16.49 7.83 17.82
N TYR A 69 -16.98 6.92 17.01
CA TYR A 69 -17.02 6.99 15.55
C TYR A 69 -18.45 7.22 15.06
N LEU A 70 -18.63 8.07 14.06
CA LEU A 70 -19.90 8.30 13.38
C LEU A 70 -20.47 6.97 12.87
N ASP A 71 -21.68 6.63 13.30
CA ASP A 71 -22.30 5.31 13.12
C ASP A 71 -23.80 5.46 12.81
N VAL A 72 -24.36 4.46 12.12
CA VAL A 72 -25.81 4.34 11.96
C VAL A 72 -26.38 3.23 12.83
N ARG A 73 -27.50 3.50 13.50
CA ARG A 73 -28.19 2.48 14.31
C ARG A 73 -29.68 2.73 14.44
N GLY A 74 -30.48 1.74 14.06
CA GLY A 74 -31.93 1.87 14.03
C GLY A 74 -32.42 2.58 12.77
N SER A 75 -33.74 2.57 12.57
CA SER A 75 -34.39 3.03 11.34
C SER A 75 -35.47 4.08 11.60
N GLY A 76 -35.79 4.88 10.59
CA GLY A 76 -36.97 5.77 10.63
C GLY A 76 -36.78 7.07 11.41
N CYS A 77 -35.56 7.40 11.85
CA CYS A 77 -35.33 8.64 12.58
C CYS A 77 -35.66 9.85 11.72
N LYS A 78 -36.59 10.68 12.17
CA LYS A 78 -37.10 11.85 11.43
C LYS A 78 -37.66 11.47 10.05
N GLU A 79 -38.24 10.27 9.92
CA GLU A 79 -38.76 9.75 8.65
C GLU A 79 -37.66 9.60 7.57
N ASN A 80 -36.41 9.58 8.00
CA ASN A 80 -35.24 9.24 7.20
C ASN A 80 -34.90 7.76 7.38
N LYS A 81 -33.97 7.26 6.56
CA LYS A 81 -33.66 5.83 6.45
C LYS A 81 -33.12 5.27 7.76
N LEU A 82 -31.99 5.78 8.24
CA LEU A 82 -31.34 5.33 9.48
C LEU A 82 -31.09 6.48 10.44
N CYS A 83 -31.07 6.16 11.73
CA CYS A 83 -30.62 7.09 12.75
C CYS A 83 -29.09 7.16 12.78
N VAL A 84 -28.55 8.33 13.09
CA VAL A 84 -27.11 8.57 13.21
C VAL A 84 -26.76 8.88 14.66
N SER A 85 -25.66 8.30 15.12
CA SER A 85 -25.12 8.40 16.48
C SER A 85 -23.61 8.15 16.41
N THR A 86 -22.91 8.08 17.54
CA THR A 86 -21.54 7.55 17.58
C THR A 86 -21.46 6.18 18.24
N SER A 87 -20.47 5.38 17.86
CA SER A 87 -20.15 4.08 18.45
C SER A 87 -18.72 4.09 19.00
N VAL A 88 -18.46 3.33 20.06
CA VAL A 88 -17.09 3.17 20.59
C VAL A 88 -16.18 2.48 19.56
N THR A 89 -16.75 1.66 18.69
CA THR A 89 -16.04 0.96 17.61
C THR A 89 -16.44 1.51 16.25
N SER A 90 -15.49 1.54 15.31
CA SER A 90 -15.66 2.05 13.96
C SER A 90 -16.45 1.14 13.02
N THR A 91 -16.74 -0.10 13.42
CA THR A 91 -17.21 -1.19 12.52
C THR A 91 -18.27 -2.10 13.16
N ARG A 92 -19.05 -1.57 14.12
CA ARG A 92 -19.94 -2.36 14.99
C ARG A 92 -20.85 -3.34 14.24
N ASP A 93 -21.61 -2.88 13.23
CA ASP A 93 -22.60 -3.71 12.53
C ASP A 93 -22.43 -3.60 11.00
N ASN A 94 -21.66 -4.47 10.35
CA ASN A 94 -21.66 -4.65 8.88
C ASN A 94 -21.54 -3.33 8.06
N GLY A 95 -20.55 -2.50 8.41
CA GLY A 95 -20.29 -1.20 7.77
C GLY A 95 -21.06 -0.01 8.35
N SER A 96 -21.72 -0.17 9.50
CA SER A 96 -22.50 0.90 10.15
C SER A 96 -21.67 2.16 10.49
N GLY A 97 -20.39 2.01 10.83
CA GLY A 97 -19.45 3.10 11.11
C GLY A 97 -18.53 3.45 9.94
N THR A 98 -18.85 2.95 8.74
CA THR A 98 -18.03 3.11 7.53
C THR A 98 -18.73 4.03 6.53
N TRP A 99 -18.02 5.05 6.07
CA TRP A 99 -18.55 6.13 5.24
C TRP A 99 -17.70 6.33 4.00
N LYS A 100 -18.31 6.27 2.83
CA LYS A 100 -17.68 6.65 1.56
C LYS A 100 -17.76 8.16 1.38
N ILE A 101 -16.64 8.81 1.07
CA ILE A 101 -16.61 10.23 0.71
C ILE A 101 -16.81 10.36 -0.79
N LEU A 102 -17.88 11.03 -1.21
CA LEU A 102 -18.23 11.28 -2.61
C LEU A 102 -18.20 12.77 -2.92
N SER A 103 -17.85 13.14 -4.15
CA SER A 103 -17.84 14.54 -4.56
C SER A 103 -19.25 15.05 -4.84
N ALA A 104 -19.65 16.14 -4.18
CA ALA A 104 -20.92 16.81 -4.49
C ALA A 104 -20.83 17.68 -5.77
N THR A 105 -19.62 17.99 -6.23
CA THR A 105 -19.35 18.82 -7.42
C THR A 105 -18.87 18.02 -8.64
N GLY A 106 -18.99 16.69 -8.62
CA GLY A 106 -18.63 15.82 -9.75
C GLY A 106 -17.13 15.57 -9.98
N LYS A 107 -16.26 15.76 -8.99
CA LYS A 107 -14.87 15.25 -9.04
C LYS A 107 -14.87 13.73 -9.09
N GLN A 108 -13.89 13.17 -9.82
CA GLN A 108 -13.80 11.72 -10.06
C GLN A 108 -13.30 10.97 -8.81
N ASP A 109 -13.76 9.74 -8.64
CA ASP A 109 -13.19 8.80 -7.67
C ASP A 109 -11.69 8.62 -7.92
N GLY A 110 -10.90 8.52 -6.86
CA GLY A 110 -9.43 8.49 -6.92
C GLY A 110 -8.76 9.87 -6.84
N THR A 111 -9.52 10.97 -6.93
CA THR A 111 -8.97 12.33 -6.75
C THR A 111 -8.95 12.75 -5.28
N GLN A 112 -8.03 13.67 -4.92
CA GLN A 112 -7.89 14.16 -3.55
C GLN A 112 -9.06 15.06 -3.14
N VAL A 113 -9.50 14.91 -1.90
CA VAL A 113 -10.43 15.83 -1.24
C VAL A 113 -9.65 17.05 -0.76
N MET A 114 -10.05 18.22 -1.21
CA MET A 114 -9.40 19.49 -0.89
C MET A 114 -10.14 20.21 0.23
N ASN A 115 -9.40 21.00 1.01
CA ASN A 115 -9.99 21.86 2.04
C ASN A 115 -11.08 22.76 1.43
N GLY A 116 -12.27 22.76 2.02
CA GLY A 116 -13.43 23.54 1.56
C GLY A 116 -14.29 22.85 0.51
N ASP A 117 -13.95 21.62 0.09
CA ASP A 117 -14.76 20.87 -0.86
C ASP A 117 -16.16 20.56 -0.33
N LEU A 118 -17.11 20.46 -1.27
CA LEU A 118 -18.44 19.94 -1.00
C LEU A 118 -18.46 18.42 -1.22
N VAL A 119 -18.88 17.70 -0.19
CA VAL A 119 -18.88 16.24 -0.14
C VAL A 119 -20.26 15.69 0.21
N HIS A 120 -20.50 14.46 -0.21
CA HIS A 120 -21.53 13.61 0.35
C HIS A 120 -20.87 12.48 1.14
N LEU A 121 -21.43 12.16 2.30
CA LEU A 121 -20.99 11.04 3.13
C LEU A 121 -22.02 9.91 2.98
N PHE A 122 -21.65 8.83 2.29
CA PHE A 122 -22.54 7.69 2.06
C PHE A 122 -22.19 6.54 2.99
N ASN A 123 -23.14 6.12 3.82
CA ASN A 123 -22.95 5.04 4.78
C ASN A 123 -22.99 3.66 4.10
N MET A 124 -22.06 2.78 4.49
CA MET A 124 -21.89 1.46 3.87
C MET A 124 -22.69 0.35 4.54
N TYR A 125 -23.53 0.65 5.54
CA TYR A 125 -24.35 -0.35 6.24
C TYR A 125 -25.19 -1.19 5.28
N ALA A 126 -24.98 -2.51 5.32
CA ALA A 126 -25.64 -3.47 4.43
C ALA A 126 -25.53 -3.09 2.93
N GLY A 127 -24.45 -2.38 2.53
CA GLY A 127 -24.20 -1.92 1.17
C GLY A 127 -25.01 -0.70 0.72
N ASN A 128 -26.00 -0.24 1.51
CA ASN A 128 -26.83 0.91 1.17
C ASN A 128 -27.39 1.58 2.44
N GLY A 129 -26.53 2.21 3.25
CA GLY A 129 -26.92 2.91 4.47
C GLY A 129 -27.54 4.30 4.23
N GLY A 130 -27.35 4.86 3.03
CA GLY A 130 -27.85 6.18 2.65
C GLY A 130 -26.84 7.32 2.90
N TYR A 131 -27.21 8.54 2.52
CA TYR A 131 -26.39 9.74 2.64
C TYR A 131 -26.62 10.46 3.96
N LEU A 132 -25.56 10.94 4.62
CA LEU A 132 -25.68 11.75 5.82
C LEU A 132 -26.46 13.04 5.53
N ASP A 133 -27.54 13.27 6.27
CA ASP A 133 -28.56 14.27 5.98
C ASP A 133 -29.03 14.98 7.27
N VAL A 134 -29.40 16.25 7.14
CA VAL A 134 -30.10 16.98 8.20
C VAL A 134 -31.61 16.99 7.96
N ARG A 135 -32.41 16.74 9.01
CA ARG A 135 -33.87 16.83 8.90
C ARG A 135 -34.56 17.13 10.22
N GLY A 136 -35.42 18.14 10.22
CA GLY A 136 -36.13 18.58 11.42
C GLY A 136 -35.21 19.30 12.42
N SER A 137 -35.82 19.94 13.41
CA SER A 137 -35.13 20.83 14.36
C SER A 137 -35.13 20.30 15.79
N GLY A 138 -34.23 20.83 16.61
CA GLY A 138 -34.30 20.70 18.08
C GLY A 138 -33.83 19.37 18.66
N CYS A 139 -33.20 18.49 17.87
CA CYS A 139 -32.64 17.25 18.43
C CYS A 139 -31.55 17.55 19.44
N ASN A 140 -31.66 16.99 20.65
CA ASN A 140 -30.72 17.21 21.76
C ASN A 140 -30.59 18.71 22.13
N GLY A 141 -31.63 19.50 21.86
CA GLY A 141 -31.60 20.97 22.02
C GLY A 141 -30.64 21.68 21.07
N ASN A 142 -30.16 21.00 20.03
CA ASN A 142 -29.29 21.52 18.98
C ASN A 142 -30.11 21.93 17.73
N LYS A 143 -29.44 22.48 16.71
CA LYS A 143 -30.07 23.17 15.59
C LYS A 143 -30.95 22.22 14.76
N LEU A 144 -30.34 21.24 14.10
CA LEU A 144 -31.03 20.24 13.29
C LEU A 144 -30.65 18.82 13.72
N CYS A 145 -31.55 17.89 13.45
CA CYS A 145 -31.30 16.47 13.64
C CYS A 145 -30.51 15.90 12.47
N VAL A 146 -29.68 14.88 12.74
CA VAL A 146 -28.89 14.18 11.72
C VAL A 146 -29.39 12.74 11.58
N SER A 147 -29.47 12.27 10.35
CA SER A 147 -29.94 10.92 9.98
C SER A 147 -29.40 10.57 8.59
N THR A 148 -29.71 9.40 8.03
CA THR A 148 -29.37 9.10 6.63
C THR A 148 -30.57 9.13 5.70
N SER A 149 -30.43 9.68 4.50
CA SER A 149 -31.46 9.73 3.46
C SER A 149 -31.10 8.83 2.27
N GLU A 150 -32.07 8.53 1.40
CA GLU A 150 -31.81 7.81 0.15
C GLU A 150 -31.18 8.71 -0.94
N SER A 151 -31.33 10.03 -0.81
CA SER A 151 -30.84 11.01 -1.79
C SER A 151 -29.85 12.00 -1.16
N SER A 152 -28.79 12.32 -1.90
CA SER A 152 -27.65 13.12 -1.41
C SER A 152 -27.92 14.63 -1.31
N GLY A 153 -29.03 15.12 -1.86
CA GLY A 153 -29.33 16.55 -1.98
C GLY A 153 -30.79 16.88 -1.75
N ARG A 154 -31.48 16.15 -0.87
CA ARG A 154 -32.86 16.50 -0.50
C ARG A 154 -32.93 17.92 0.10
N ASP A 155 -34.13 18.49 0.13
CA ASP A 155 -34.51 19.69 0.88
C ASP A 155 -33.45 20.80 0.90
N SER A 156 -33.11 21.36 -0.25
CA SER A 156 -32.14 22.47 -0.34
C SER A 156 -30.72 22.08 0.11
N ASN A 157 -30.20 20.96 -0.39
CA ASN A 157 -28.85 20.44 -0.14
C ASN A 157 -28.62 19.94 1.29
N SER A 158 -29.64 19.40 1.96
CA SER A 158 -29.55 18.89 3.34
C SER A 158 -28.58 17.71 3.51
N GLY A 159 -28.26 16.99 2.44
CA GLY A 159 -27.27 15.90 2.43
C GLY A 159 -25.86 16.30 1.93
N THR A 160 -25.61 17.59 1.75
CA THR A 160 -24.31 18.11 1.27
C THR A 160 -23.56 18.78 2.42
N TRP A 161 -22.26 18.48 2.52
CA TRP A 161 -21.41 18.96 3.61
C TRP A 161 -20.16 19.61 3.03
N ARG A 162 -19.74 20.75 3.60
CA ARG A 162 -18.41 21.29 3.37
C ARG A 162 -17.46 20.69 4.38
N ILE A 163 -16.42 20.01 3.91
CA ILE A 163 -15.31 19.56 4.75
C ILE A 163 -14.28 20.68 4.85
N SER A 164 -13.81 20.99 6.06
CA SER A 164 -12.82 22.07 6.26
C SER A 164 -11.87 21.73 7.39
N VAL A 165 -10.59 22.06 7.24
CA VAL A 165 -9.57 21.87 8.29
C VAL A 165 -9.50 23.10 9.18
N ASP A 166 -9.32 22.90 10.48
CA ASP A 166 -9.26 23.99 11.45
C ASP A 166 -7.85 24.55 11.59
N ALA A 167 -7.54 25.53 10.75
CA ALA A 167 -6.52 26.55 10.92
C ALA A 167 -6.61 27.46 9.70
N GLY A 168 -6.59 28.79 9.88
CA GLY A 168 -6.74 29.79 8.82
C GLY A 168 -5.64 29.83 7.74
N VAL A 169 -5.01 28.72 7.38
CA VAL A 169 -3.90 28.64 6.41
C VAL A 169 -3.88 27.26 5.74
N GLY A 170 -4.53 27.10 4.59
CA GLY A 170 -4.33 25.89 3.79
C GLY A 170 -5.25 25.74 2.58
N THR A 171 -4.72 25.89 1.38
CA THR A 171 -5.36 25.55 0.10
C THR A 171 -5.05 24.10 -0.32
N GLY A 172 -4.77 23.22 0.64
CA GLY A 172 -4.24 21.88 0.42
C GLY A 172 -5.28 20.75 0.50
N PRO A 173 -4.86 19.51 0.21
CA PRO A 173 -5.68 18.33 0.46
C PRO A 173 -6.00 18.21 1.96
N VAL A 174 -7.21 17.77 2.27
CA VAL A 174 -7.55 17.31 3.62
C VAL A 174 -6.88 15.97 3.84
N THR A 175 -6.23 15.77 4.98
CA THR A 175 -5.51 14.55 5.28
C THR A 175 -6.16 13.69 6.37
N GLU A 176 -5.86 12.39 6.37
CA GLU A 176 -6.23 11.45 7.43
C GLU A 176 -5.75 11.94 8.79
N SER A 177 -6.55 11.65 9.83
CA SER A 177 -6.31 12.07 11.22
C SER A 177 -6.14 13.57 11.44
N GLN A 178 -6.31 14.39 10.40
CA GLN A 178 -6.41 15.83 10.53
C GLN A 178 -7.74 16.19 11.17
N ASP A 179 -7.70 17.21 12.00
CA ASP A 179 -8.89 17.77 12.61
C ASP A 179 -9.71 18.55 11.58
N VAL A 180 -10.98 18.15 11.41
CA VAL A 180 -11.88 18.68 10.40
C VAL A 180 -13.26 19.00 10.95
N HIS A 181 -13.91 19.93 10.27
CA HIS A 181 -15.30 20.33 10.45
C HIS A 181 -16.14 19.93 9.24
N PHE A 182 -17.37 19.48 9.51
CA PHE A 182 -18.39 19.26 8.48
C PHE A 182 -19.51 20.29 8.64
N LEU A 183 -19.54 21.30 7.78
CA LEU A 183 -20.60 22.31 7.75
C LEU A 183 -21.68 21.92 6.75
N ASN A 184 -22.91 21.72 7.21
CA ASN A 184 -24.01 21.33 6.35
C ASN A 184 -24.47 22.47 5.43
N ALA A 185 -24.67 22.18 4.13
CA ALA A 185 -25.01 23.16 3.12
C ALA A 185 -26.52 23.51 3.04
N TYR A 186 -27.35 22.91 3.91
CA TYR A 186 -28.78 23.18 3.99
C TYR A 186 -29.08 24.68 4.02
N ASN A 187 -30.01 25.11 3.18
CA ASN A 187 -30.50 26.49 3.13
C ASN A 187 -29.35 27.53 3.12
N ASN A 188 -28.41 27.34 2.20
CA ASN A 188 -27.22 28.20 2.03
C ASN A 188 -26.29 28.20 3.26
N PHE A 189 -25.86 27.00 3.68
CA PHE A 189 -24.98 26.77 4.83
C PHE A 189 -25.55 27.16 6.21
N ASP A 190 -26.88 27.28 6.29
CA ASP A 190 -27.60 27.46 7.56
C ASP A 190 -27.86 26.11 8.27
N GLY A 191 -27.35 24.99 7.76
CA GLY A 191 -27.51 23.68 8.40
C GLY A 191 -26.69 23.49 9.68
N GLY A 192 -25.61 24.25 9.87
CA GLY A 192 -24.72 24.13 11.04
C GLY A 192 -23.66 23.01 10.92
N TYR A 193 -22.78 22.95 11.91
CA TYR A 193 -21.66 22.01 12.01
C TYR A 193 -22.10 20.68 12.61
N LEU A 194 -21.62 19.57 12.07
CA LEU A 194 -21.84 18.23 12.62
C LEU A 194 -21.27 18.14 14.04
N ASP A 195 -22.11 17.73 14.99
CA ASP A 195 -21.86 17.83 16.43
C ASP A 195 -22.30 16.56 17.15
N THR A 196 -21.60 16.19 18.22
CA THR A 196 -22.10 15.24 19.20
C THR A 196 -22.64 15.92 20.45
N LYS A 197 -23.70 15.37 21.02
CA LYS A 197 -24.29 15.87 22.27
C LYS A 197 -25.13 14.81 22.93
N ASP A 198 -25.12 14.78 24.25
CA ASP A 198 -25.82 13.79 25.07
C ASP A 198 -25.36 12.34 24.80
N TYR A 199 -25.66 11.44 25.74
CA TYR A 199 -25.23 10.04 25.69
C TYR A 199 -26.42 9.09 25.46
N GLY A 200 -26.15 7.91 24.90
CA GLY A 200 -27.12 6.80 24.88
C GLY A 200 -28.12 6.83 23.73
N CYS A 201 -27.95 7.70 22.73
CA CYS A 201 -28.88 7.75 21.59
C CYS A 201 -28.92 6.43 20.82
N MET A 202 -30.11 5.85 20.69
CA MET A 202 -30.33 4.53 20.08
C MET A 202 -29.52 3.41 20.74
N GLY A 203 -29.14 3.56 22.01
CA GLY A 203 -28.28 2.62 22.74
C GLY A 203 -26.82 2.64 22.28
N ASN A 204 -26.42 3.66 21.53
CA ASN A 204 -25.06 3.96 21.08
C ASN A 204 -24.41 5.02 22.01
N TRP A 205 -23.16 5.41 21.72
CA TRP A 205 -22.33 6.21 22.62
C TRP A 205 -22.87 7.65 22.80
N GLU A 206 -22.78 8.50 21.77
CA GLU A 206 -23.30 9.86 21.78
C GLU A 206 -24.34 10.10 20.69
N CYS A 207 -25.22 11.08 20.89
CA CYS A 207 -26.15 11.51 19.84
C CYS A 207 -25.47 12.44 18.85
N VAL A 208 -25.87 12.35 17.58
CA VAL A 208 -25.34 13.22 16.52
C VAL A 208 -26.42 14.20 16.07
N SER A 209 -26.03 15.46 15.94
CA SER A 209 -26.90 16.58 15.54
C SER A 209 -26.06 17.66 14.86
N THR A 210 -26.64 18.84 14.62
CA THR A 210 -25.87 20.01 14.15
C THR A 210 -25.98 21.19 15.10
N THR A 211 -24.91 21.98 15.18
CA THR A 211 -24.87 23.20 16.00
C THR A 211 -24.42 24.41 15.16
N ALA A 212 -24.73 25.62 15.62
CA ALA A 212 -24.30 26.84 14.93
C ALA A 212 -22.81 27.17 15.17
N ASN A 213 -22.21 26.66 16.26
CA ASN A 213 -20.86 27.01 16.70
C ASN A 213 -19.89 25.89 16.37
N TYR A 214 -18.86 26.17 15.57
CA TYR A 214 -17.85 25.18 15.21
C TYR A 214 -16.88 24.84 16.35
N GLU A 215 -16.77 25.68 17.38
CA GLU A 215 -16.03 25.39 18.62
C GLU A 215 -17.04 25.23 19.77
N ARG A 216 -17.24 23.99 20.24
CA ARG A 216 -18.23 23.67 21.27
C ARG A 216 -17.84 22.44 22.11
N ASP A 217 -18.34 22.40 23.34
CA ASP A 217 -18.43 21.26 24.26
C ASP A 217 -17.26 20.25 24.14
N SER A 218 -16.05 20.68 24.52
CA SER A 218 -14.87 19.82 24.56
C SER A 218 -14.54 19.15 23.22
N LEU A 219 -14.60 19.93 22.13
CA LEU A 219 -14.30 19.50 20.74
C LEU A 219 -15.38 18.58 20.13
N SER A 220 -16.65 18.71 20.53
CA SER A 220 -17.74 17.84 20.05
C SER A 220 -18.07 18.02 18.56
N THR A 221 -17.65 19.12 17.97
CA THR A 221 -17.79 19.46 16.54
C THR A 221 -16.58 19.08 15.71
N HIS A 222 -15.47 18.71 16.35
CA HIS A 222 -14.22 18.33 15.71
C HIS A 222 -14.28 16.86 15.30
N TRP A 223 -13.74 16.53 14.13
CA TRP A 223 -13.72 15.17 13.62
C TRP A 223 -12.37 14.82 13.04
N ARG A 224 -12.02 13.54 13.07
CA ARG A 224 -10.89 12.98 12.33
C ARG A 224 -11.41 11.93 11.37
N VAL A 225 -11.05 12.09 10.10
CA VAL A 225 -11.31 11.05 9.09
C VAL A 225 -10.14 10.08 9.13
N GLU A 226 -10.44 8.83 9.44
CA GLU A 226 -9.46 7.78 9.66
C GLU A 226 -9.75 6.61 8.73
N VAL A 227 -8.71 5.87 8.38
CA VAL A 227 -8.85 4.56 7.77
C VAL A 227 -9.68 3.68 8.72
N PRO A 228 -10.72 2.97 8.27
CA PRO A 228 -11.52 2.11 9.16
C PRO A 228 -10.63 1.10 9.87
N GLY A 229 -10.76 1.00 11.20
CA GLY A 229 -9.88 0.20 12.05
C GLY A 229 -9.88 -1.32 11.77
N ASP A 230 -10.85 -1.83 11.02
CA ASP A 230 -10.90 -3.21 10.54
C ASP A 230 -11.52 -3.26 9.15
N TYR A 231 -10.69 -3.18 8.12
CA TYR A 231 -11.08 -3.65 6.79
C TYR A 231 -11.31 -5.17 6.83
N SER A 232 -12.31 -5.67 6.10
CA SER A 232 -12.35 -7.11 5.84
C SER A 232 -11.06 -7.54 5.12
N THR A 233 -10.63 -8.79 5.27
CA THR A 233 -9.45 -9.30 4.55
C THR A 233 -9.59 -9.08 3.05
N ARG A 234 -10.82 -9.18 2.51
CA ARG A 234 -11.16 -8.88 1.12
C ARG A 234 -10.93 -7.41 0.76
N ASP A 235 -11.31 -6.46 1.60
CA ASP A 235 -11.12 -5.02 1.33
C ASP A 235 -9.63 -4.66 1.33
N ILE A 236 -8.86 -5.19 2.28
CA ILE A 236 -7.40 -5.03 2.31
C ILE A 236 -6.79 -5.62 1.04
N ALA A 237 -7.18 -6.86 0.69
CA ALA A 237 -6.68 -7.54 -0.49
C ALA A 237 -7.05 -6.80 -1.79
N ALA A 238 -8.26 -6.24 -1.88
CA ALA A 238 -8.68 -5.46 -3.05
C ALA A 238 -7.89 -4.16 -3.19
N ARG A 239 -7.62 -3.47 -2.07
CA ARG A 239 -6.89 -2.20 -2.06
C ARG A 239 -5.46 -2.32 -2.58
N PHE A 240 -4.80 -3.45 -2.29
CA PHE A 240 -3.38 -3.66 -2.61
C PHE A 240 -3.13 -4.76 -3.65
N ALA A 241 -4.18 -5.20 -4.36
CA ALA A 241 -4.07 -6.24 -5.38
C ALA A 241 -3.07 -5.83 -6.49
N PRO A 242 -2.15 -6.71 -6.89
CA PRO A 242 -1.17 -6.37 -7.93
C PRO A 242 -1.77 -6.18 -9.32
N GLN A 243 -1.10 -5.41 -10.17
CA GLN A 243 -1.29 -5.45 -11.62
C GLN A 243 -0.20 -6.32 -12.24
N LEU A 244 -0.60 -7.43 -12.85
CA LEU A 244 0.26 -8.24 -13.71
C LEU A 244 0.45 -7.57 -15.08
N ARG A 245 1.66 -7.65 -15.60
CA ARG A 245 2.01 -7.23 -16.95
C ARG A 245 2.77 -8.34 -17.66
N PHE A 246 2.25 -8.77 -18.80
CA PHE A 246 2.78 -9.91 -19.54
C PHE A 246 3.62 -9.47 -20.73
N ASP A 247 4.51 -10.37 -21.15
CA ASP A 247 5.25 -10.25 -22.40
C ASP A 247 4.31 -10.30 -23.63
N GLY A 248 4.62 -9.52 -24.66
CA GLY A 248 3.88 -9.51 -25.93
C GLY A 248 3.82 -10.86 -26.67
N GLY A 249 4.77 -11.76 -26.39
CA GLY A 249 4.84 -13.11 -26.93
C GLY A 249 4.63 -14.21 -25.88
N ALA A 250 4.04 -13.91 -24.73
CA ALA A 250 3.64 -14.93 -23.75
C ALA A 250 2.67 -15.94 -24.41
N SER A 251 2.90 -17.23 -24.19
CA SER A 251 2.05 -18.30 -24.75
C SER A 251 0.92 -18.71 -23.81
N SER A 252 1.04 -18.40 -22.52
CA SER A 252 0.08 -18.74 -21.48
C SER A 252 -0.19 -17.61 -20.51
N PHE A 253 -1.42 -17.60 -20.01
CA PHE A 253 -1.95 -16.62 -19.06
C PHE A 253 -2.62 -17.32 -17.88
N PRO A 254 -2.86 -16.60 -16.76
CA PRO A 254 -3.61 -17.15 -15.65
C PRO A 254 -5.00 -17.66 -16.03
N MET A 255 -5.49 -18.61 -15.26
CA MET A 255 -6.85 -19.16 -15.38
C MET A 255 -7.44 -19.51 -14.00
N SER A 256 -8.68 -19.98 -13.99
CA SER A 256 -9.32 -20.46 -12.76
C SER A 256 -8.79 -21.83 -12.33
N ALA A 257 -8.28 -21.90 -11.10
CA ALA A 257 -7.88 -23.16 -10.47
C ALA A 257 -9.09 -24.09 -10.27
N LYS A 258 -10.28 -23.52 -10.03
CA LYS A 258 -11.53 -24.29 -9.96
C LYS A 258 -11.84 -24.98 -11.28
N THR A 259 -11.78 -24.25 -12.39
CA THR A 259 -12.02 -24.82 -13.73
C THR A 259 -11.03 -25.95 -14.02
N TYR A 260 -9.75 -25.73 -13.73
CA TYR A 260 -8.73 -26.76 -13.91
C TYR A 260 -8.97 -27.97 -13.01
N TYR A 261 -9.28 -27.77 -11.72
CA TYR A 261 -9.57 -28.84 -10.78
C TYR A 261 -10.73 -29.70 -11.27
N ASP A 262 -11.84 -29.08 -11.67
CA ASP A 262 -13.03 -29.81 -12.11
C ASP A 262 -12.71 -30.69 -13.33
N GLU A 263 -12.00 -30.15 -14.32
CA GLU A 263 -11.69 -30.86 -15.57
C GLU A 263 -10.57 -31.89 -15.45
N VAL A 264 -9.48 -31.57 -14.73
CA VAL A 264 -8.27 -32.39 -14.69
C VAL A 264 -8.28 -33.32 -13.49
N VAL A 265 -8.54 -32.78 -12.30
CA VAL A 265 -8.36 -33.51 -11.04
C VAL A 265 -9.61 -34.30 -10.66
N ALA A 266 -10.80 -33.69 -10.79
CA ALA A 266 -12.06 -34.33 -10.41
C ALA A 266 -12.58 -35.28 -11.48
N HIS A 267 -12.52 -34.89 -12.76
CA HIS A 267 -12.97 -35.74 -13.88
C HIS A 267 -11.91 -36.72 -14.41
N GLY A 268 -10.67 -36.66 -13.90
CA GLY A 268 -9.62 -37.63 -14.22
C GLY A 268 -9.01 -37.45 -15.62
N ASN A 269 -9.02 -36.24 -16.18
CA ASN A 269 -8.34 -35.94 -17.43
C ASN A 269 -6.83 -35.87 -17.20
N VAL A 270 -6.14 -36.98 -17.42
CA VAL A 270 -4.86 -37.28 -16.76
C VAL A 270 -3.73 -36.31 -17.10
N SER A 271 -3.64 -35.79 -18.33
CA SER A 271 -2.44 -35.04 -18.75
C SER A 271 -2.46 -33.55 -18.40
N GLY A 272 -3.63 -32.90 -18.30
CA GLY A 272 -3.73 -31.45 -18.06
C GLY A 272 -3.17 -30.54 -19.17
N ASP A 273 -2.42 -31.09 -20.13
CA ASP A 273 -1.68 -30.35 -21.16
C ASP A 273 -2.58 -29.52 -22.11
N ASN A 274 -3.85 -29.90 -22.25
CA ASN A 274 -4.82 -29.17 -23.08
C ASN A 274 -5.50 -28.00 -22.35
N MET A 275 -5.17 -27.76 -21.07
CA MET A 275 -5.76 -26.69 -20.25
C MET A 275 -4.88 -25.44 -20.20
N GLU A 276 -3.98 -25.23 -21.16
CA GLU A 276 -3.25 -23.97 -21.28
C GLU A 276 -4.19 -22.84 -21.72
N ASN A 277 -4.25 -21.78 -20.91
CA ASN A 277 -4.97 -20.58 -21.32
C ASN A 277 -4.08 -19.70 -22.21
N THR A 278 -4.28 -19.78 -23.52
CA THR A 278 -3.46 -19.08 -24.53
C THR A 278 -3.93 -17.64 -24.81
N SER A 279 -4.99 -17.19 -24.14
CA SER A 279 -5.52 -15.83 -24.26
C SER A 279 -5.75 -15.19 -22.90
N LEU A 280 -5.39 -13.92 -22.74
CA LEU A 280 -5.60 -13.24 -21.47
C LEU A 280 -7.11 -13.09 -21.17
N ASP A 281 -7.57 -13.79 -20.13
CA ASP A 281 -8.89 -13.62 -19.55
C ASP A 281 -8.82 -12.60 -18.40
N LEU A 282 -9.44 -11.44 -18.61
CA LEU A 282 -9.49 -10.37 -17.60
C LEU A 282 -10.34 -10.75 -16.37
N THR A 283 -11.08 -11.85 -16.43
CA THR A 283 -11.87 -12.38 -15.32
C THR A 283 -11.13 -13.47 -14.54
N ALA A 284 -9.91 -13.85 -14.93
CA ALA A 284 -9.11 -14.85 -14.23
C ALA A 284 -8.98 -14.50 -12.72
N PRO A 285 -9.14 -15.47 -11.81
CA PRO A 285 -9.05 -15.18 -10.39
C PRO A 285 -7.65 -14.75 -9.95
N THR A 286 -7.62 -13.84 -8.97
CA THR A 286 -6.46 -13.61 -8.13
C THR A 286 -6.77 -14.19 -6.76
N TYR A 287 -6.05 -15.23 -6.38
CA TYR A 287 -6.22 -15.89 -5.10
C TYR A 287 -5.42 -15.14 -4.03
N TYR A 288 -5.92 -15.02 -2.82
CA TYR A 288 -5.24 -14.26 -1.77
C TYR A 288 -5.37 -14.87 -0.39
N SER A 289 -4.42 -14.51 0.49
CA SER A 289 -4.47 -14.77 1.93
C SER A 289 -3.90 -13.57 2.66
N VAL A 290 -4.68 -13.01 3.58
CA VAL A 290 -4.23 -11.92 4.46
C VAL A 290 -3.78 -12.53 5.79
N GLN A 291 -2.56 -12.23 6.20
CA GLN A 291 -2.01 -12.65 7.49
C GLN A 291 -1.61 -11.42 8.29
N THR A 292 -2.04 -11.34 9.53
CA THR A 292 -1.73 -10.24 10.46
C THR A 292 -0.97 -10.79 11.65
N SER A 293 0.10 -10.11 12.06
CA SER A 293 0.84 -10.40 13.29
C SER A 293 0.86 -9.17 14.17
N SER A 294 0.60 -9.36 15.45
CA SER A 294 0.72 -8.31 16.47
C SER A 294 1.94 -8.59 17.35
N THR A 295 2.83 -7.61 17.47
CA THR A 295 3.98 -7.66 18.40
C THR A 295 3.88 -6.46 19.34
N GLY A 296 3.46 -6.68 20.58
CA GLY A 296 3.09 -5.59 21.48
C GLY A 296 1.89 -4.80 20.92
N ASN A 297 2.02 -3.48 20.82
CA ASN A 297 0.99 -2.59 20.26
C ASN A 297 1.11 -2.39 18.73
N VAL A 298 2.09 -3.04 18.09
CA VAL A 298 2.33 -2.92 16.65
C VAL A 298 1.60 -4.04 15.91
N ARG A 299 0.88 -3.66 14.85
CA ARG A 299 0.19 -4.57 13.93
C ARG A 299 0.90 -4.50 12.57
N GLN A 300 1.37 -5.63 12.05
CA GLN A 300 1.84 -5.73 10.67
C GLN A 300 0.96 -6.70 9.90
N THR A 301 0.60 -6.29 8.68
CA THR A 301 -0.24 -7.07 7.77
C THR A 301 0.55 -7.43 6.51
N ARG A 302 0.47 -8.70 6.10
CA ARG A 302 1.04 -9.22 4.85
C ARG A 302 -0.07 -9.89 4.04
N ILE A 303 -0.08 -9.63 2.75
CA ILE A 303 -1.03 -10.22 1.81
C ILE A 303 -0.24 -11.05 0.81
N LEU A 304 -0.52 -12.34 0.77
CA LEU A 304 -0.03 -13.20 -0.30
C LEU A 304 -1.08 -13.19 -1.42
N TYR A 305 -0.62 -13.00 -2.65
CA TYR A 305 -1.43 -13.10 -3.87
C TYR A 305 -0.86 -14.20 -4.75
N TRP A 306 -1.75 -14.99 -5.34
CA TRP A 306 -1.42 -16.09 -6.23
C TRP A 306 -2.23 -16.05 -7.52
N TRP A 307 -1.62 -16.58 -8.57
CA TRP A 307 -2.23 -16.82 -9.87
C TRP A 307 -1.95 -18.24 -10.31
N PHE A 308 -2.97 -18.85 -10.92
CA PHE A 308 -2.93 -20.24 -11.34
C PHE A 308 -2.74 -20.34 -12.85
N TYR A 309 -1.81 -21.18 -13.29
CA TYR A 309 -1.57 -21.50 -14.70
C TYR A 309 -1.78 -22.99 -14.93
N GLY A 310 -2.59 -23.36 -15.92
CA GLY A 310 -2.87 -24.77 -16.21
C GLY A 310 -1.62 -25.56 -16.64
N LEU A 311 -0.67 -24.89 -17.31
CA LEU A 311 0.55 -25.50 -17.83
C LEU A 311 1.71 -24.49 -17.84
N GLN A 312 2.89 -24.93 -17.38
CA GLN A 312 4.16 -24.25 -17.61
C GLN A 312 5.00 -25.04 -18.63
N HIS A 313 5.53 -24.34 -19.63
CA HIS A 313 6.40 -24.93 -20.65
C HIS A 313 7.86 -25.00 -20.18
N SER A 314 8.61 -25.95 -20.73
CA SER A 314 10.04 -26.05 -20.46
C SER A 314 10.82 -24.87 -21.02
N CYS A 315 11.87 -24.51 -20.29
CA CYS A 315 12.67 -23.31 -20.47
C CYS A 315 13.67 -23.33 -21.63
N SER A 316 14.00 -24.51 -22.15
CA SER A 316 15.11 -24.73 -23.08
C SER A 316 14.73 -24.74 -24.57
N GLY A 317 13.50 -24.38 -24.95
CA GLY A 317 13.14 -24.14 -26.36
C GLY A 317 13.10 -25.37 -27.30
N ASP A 318 13.60 -26.52 -26.88
CA ASP A 318 13.50 -27.82 -27.56
C ASP A 318 12.60 -28.72 -26.69
N VAL A 319 11.41 -29.22 -27.06
CA VAL A 319 10.82 -29.55 -28.35
C VAL A 319 9.30 -29.64 -28.13
N ALA A 320 8.49 -29.30 -29.13
CA ALA A 320 7.21 -29.98 -29.31
C ALA A 320 7.53 -31.48 -29.54
N GLY A 321 7.55 -32.28 -28.46
CA GLY A 321 7.96 -33.69 -28.48
C GLY A 321 9.39 -33.96 -28.01
N GLY A 322 9.80 -33.40 -26.86
CA GLY A 322 11.06 -33.76 -26.21
C GLY A 322 11.13 -35.27 -26.00
N ASP A 323 12.29 -35.87 -26.26
CA ASP A 323 12.48 -37.31 -26.16
C ASP A 323 12.06 -37.81 -24.77
N SER A 324 10.89 -38.47 -24.73
CA SER A 324 10.24 -38.99 -23.53
C SER A 324 11.03 -40.12 -22.87
N THR A 325 12.20 -40.50 -23.39
CA THR A 325 12.95 -41.67 -22.93
C THR A 325 13.95 -41.38 -21.81
N ASN A 326 14.34 -40.10 -21.57
CA ASN A 326 15.34 -39.75 -20.54
C ASN A 326 14.87 -38.85 -19.39
N GLY A 327 13.58 -38.48 -19.32
CA GLY A 327 12.98 -37.90 -18.11
C GLY A 327 13.42 -36.48 -17.71
N ASP A 328 14.29 -35.83 -18.48
CA ASP A 328 14.90 -34.54 -18.10
C ASP A 328 14.04 -33.34 -18.60
N TRP A 329 12.88 -33.17 -17.99
CA TRP A 329 11.90 -32.11 -18.31
C TRP A 329 12.06 -30.90 -17.38
N ASN A 330 13.22 -30.24 -17.42
CA ASN A 330 13.53 -29.09 -16.56
C ASN A 330 12.49 -27.96 -16.69
N GLY A 331 11.53 -27.93 -15.75
CA GLY A 331 10.52 -26.88 -15.60
C GLY A 331 9.18 -27.10 -16.32
N TYR A 332 8.91 -28.27 -16.92
CA TYR A 332 7.58 -28.56 -17.49
C TYR A 332 6.67 -29.22 -16.45
N HIS A 333 5.55 -28.57 -16.10
CA HIS A 333 4.59 -29.12 -15.14
C HIS A 333 3.19 -28.52 -15.32
N ASN A 334 2.19 -29.21 -14.78
CA ASN A 334 0.81 -28.75 -14.80
C ASN A 334 0.42 -28.07 -13.48
N GLY A 335 -0.60 -27.22 -13.56
CA GLY A 335 -1.23 -26.57 -12.41
C GLY A 335 -0.26 -25.74 -11.56
N ASP A 336 0.42 -24.82 -12.20
CA ASP A 336 1.42 -23.95 -11.59
C ASP A 336 0.81 -22.81 -10.79
N TRP A 337 1.48 -22.44 -9.70
CA TRP A 337 1.04 -21.42 -8.76
C TRP A 337 2.13 -20.38 -8.55
N GLU A 338 1.94 -19.22 -9.17
CA GLU A 338 2.88 -18.10 -9.07
C GLU A 338 2.38 -17.05 -8.09
N ARG A 339 3.29 -16.36 -7.41
CA ARG A 339 2.90 -15.52 -6.27
C ARG A 339 3.77 -14.31 -6.01
N VAL A 340 3.17 -13.36 -5.29
CA VAL A 340 3.85 -12.27 -4.61
C VAL A 340 3.34 -12.11 -3.19
N MET A 341 4.13 -11.42 -2.36
CA MET A 341 3.71 -11.01 -1.02
C MET A 341 3.83 -9.50 -0.92
N VAL A 342 2.73 -8.85 -0.56
CA VAL A 342 2.67 -7.42 -0.28
C VAL A 342 2.69 -7.23 1.23
N THR A 343 3.75 -6.61 1.74
CA THR A 343 3.85 -6.22 3.16
C THR A 343 3.36 -4.79 3.28
N LEU A 344 2.37 -4.55 4.13
CA LEU A 344 1.82 -3.23 4.38
C LEU A 344 2.59 -2.51 5.48
N GLY A 345 2.51 -1.18 5.49
CA GLY A 345 2.88 -0.39 6.65
C GLY A 345 2.00 -0.74 7.86
N GLU A 346 2.44 -0.39 9.07
CA GLU A 346 1.71 -0.68 10.31
C GLU A 346 0.30 -0.08 10.32
N ASP A 347 0.14 1.09 9.69
CA ASP A 347 -1.13 1.80 9.49
C ASP A 347 -2.00 1.24 8.34
N MET A 348 -1.52 0.19 7.66
CA MET A 348 -2.14 -0.49 6.52
C MET A 348 -2.56 0.40 5.36
N SER A 349 -2.00 1.61 5.24
CA SER A 349 -2.44 2.52 4.18
C SER A 349 -1.43 2.60 3.02
N THR A 350 -0.19 2.15 3.20
CA THR A 350 0.86 2.00 2.16
C THR A 350 1.35 0.56 2.08
N ILE A 351 1.95 0.24 0.93
CA ILE A 351 2.85 -0.90 0.80
C ILE A 351 4.22 -0.50 1.36
N ALA A 352 4.75 -1.30 2.28
CA ALA A 352 6.09 -1.16 2.83
C ALA A 352 7.13 -1.94 2.00
N ALA A 353 6.76 -3.14 1.55
CA ALA A 353 7.62 -3.99 0.74
C ALA A 353 6.81 -4.92 -0.17
N VAL A 354 7.42 -5.35 -1.28
CA VAL A 354 6.89 -6.43 -2.12
C VAL A 354 7.95 -7.51 -2.26
N THR A 355 7.58 -8.75 -1.95
CA THR A 355 8.41 -9.93 -2.21
C THR A 355 7.90 -10.61 -3.46
N TYR A 356 8.81 -10.85 -4.40
CA TYR A 356 8.55 -11.44 -5.70
C TYR A 356 9.14 -12.85 -5.74
N TRP A 357 8.36 -13.84 -6.16
CA TRP A 357 8.84 -15.21 -6.35
C TRP A 357 9.24 -15.43 -7.80
N GLN A 358 10.40 -16.05 -7.98
CA GLN A 358 10.87 -16.56 -9.25
C GLN A 358 11.01 -18.07 -9.04
N HIS A 359 9.96 -18.84 -9.29
CA HIS A 359 9.94 -20.27 -8.97
C HIS A 359 10.20 -20.56 -7.48
N SER A 360 11.20 -21.38 -7.17
CA SER A 360 11.64 -21.74 -5.83
C SER A 360 12.35 -20.59 -5.09
N GLY A 361 12.80 -19.55 -5.82
CA GLY A 361 13.51 -18.40 -5.28
C GLY A 361 12.61 -17.19 -5.06
N ARG A 362 13.10 -16.23 -4.28
CA ARG A 362 12.42 -14.96 -4.01
C ARG A 362 13.37 -13.84 -3.62
N TYR A 363 12.89 -12.61 -3.76
CA TYR A 363 13.60 -11.40 -3.35
C TYR A 363 12.60 -10.31 -2.97
N THR A 364 13.02 -9.34 -2.16
CA THR A 364 12.15 -8.29 -1.62
C THR A 364 12.63 -6.91 -2.04
N ARG A 365 11.69 -6.07 -2.44
CA ARG A 365 11.91 -4.66 -2.76
C ARG A 365 11.16 -3.77 -1.78
N LEU A 366 11.79 -2.69 -1.33
CA LEU A 366 11.25 -1.76 -0.33
C LEU A 366 10.68 -0.50 -0.97
N ALA A 367 9.53 -0.04 -0.47
CA ALA A 367 8.92 1.21 -0.92
C ALA A 367 9.85 2.41 -0.64
N ALA A 368 10.53 2.38 0.51
CA ALA A 368 11.43 3.43 0.94
C ALA A 368 12.70 3.57 0.06
N GLN A 369 12.97 2.62 -0.83
CA GLN A 369 14.04 2.66 -1.82
C GLN A 369 13.51 2.76 -3.26
N SER A 370 12.22 3.07 -3.43
CA SER A 370 11.54 3.08 -4.73
C SER A 370 11.73 1.75 -5.49
N GLY A 371 11.77 0.63 -4.77
CA GLY A 371 12.19 -0.66 -5.31
C GLY A 371 11.16 -1.34 -6.22
N PHE A 372 9.95 -0.80 -6.35
CA PHE A 372 8.90 -1.33 -7.21
C PHE A 372 7.99 -0.22 -7.76
N GLU A 373 7.35 -0.51 -8.89
CA GLU A 373 6.37 0.39 -9.53
C GLU A 373 4.97 0.21 -8.92
N LEU A 374 4.21 1.31 -8.84
CA LEU A 374 2.83 1.33 -8.38
C LEU A 374 1.91 1.86 -9.48
N MET A 375 0.86 1.11 -9.79
CA MET A 375 -0.30 1.62 -10.52
C MET A 375 -1.24 2.31 -9.53
N ASN A 376 -1.66 3.54 -9.84
CA ASN A 376 -2.60 4.33 -9.04
C ASN A 376 -2.22 4.41 -7.55
N ALA A 377 -0.92 4.45 -7.24
CA ALA A 377 -0.33 4.55 -5.90
C ALA A 377 -0.54 3.37 -4.92
N SER A 378 -1.46 2.42 -5.19
CA SER A 378 -1.75 1.32 -4.25
C SER A 378 -1.59 -0.08 -4.82
N HIS A 379 -1.42 -0.23 -6.13
CA HIS A 379 -1.35 -1.54 -6.78
C HIS A 379 0.08 -1.82 -7.26
N PRO A 380 0.82 -2.74 -6.62
CA PRO A 380 2.17 -3.02 -7.06
C PRO A 380 2.14 -3.65 -8.45
N VAL A 381 3.07 -3.24 -9.31
CA VAL A 381 3.23 -3.82 -10.63
C VAL A 381 4.08 -5.08 -10.52
N VAL A 382 3.61 -6.14 -11.17
CA VAL A 382 4.30 -7.42 -11.29
C VAL A 382 4.48 -7.72 -12.76
N TYR A 383 5.73 -7.79 -13.19
CA TYR A 383 6.09 -8.24 -14.51
C TYR A 383 6.18 -9.76 -14.48
N VAL A 384 5.45 -10.42 -15.38
CA VAL A 384 5.39 -11.89 -15.43
C VAL A 384 6.37 -12.39 -16.48
N GLY A 385 7.17 -13.39 -16.10
CA GLY A 385 8.07 -14.10 -17.01
C GLY A 385 7.31 -14.72 -18.20
N LYS A 386 7.86 -14.59 -19.40
CA LYS A 386 7.24 -15.04 -20.65
C LYS A 386 6.96 -16.54 -20.67
N VAL A 387 7.90 -17.35 -20.17
CA VAL A 387 7.87 -18.82 -20.30
C VAL A 387 7.61 -19.49 -18.95
N SER A 388 8.21 -18.94 -17.91
CA SER A 388 8.37 -19.56 -16.61
C SER A 388 7.49 -18.91 -15.54
N HIS A 389 6.64 -17.96 -15.95
CA HIS A 389 5.60 -17.30 -15.15
C HIS A 389 6.05 -16.65 -13.84
N GLY A 390 7.35 -16.61 -13.55
CA GLY A 390 7.89 -15.98 -12.35
C GLY A 390 7.48 -14.51 -12.24
N SER A 391 7.40 -14.03 -11.02
CA SER A 391 7.03 -12.66 -10.67
C SER A 391 8.26 -11.76 -10.52
N TYR A 392 8.21 -10.58 -11.15
CA TYR A 392 9.33 -9.63 -11.14
C TYR A 392 8.87 -8.19 -10.90
N HIS A 393 9.74 -7.39 -10.28
CA HIS A 393 9.52 -5.94 -10.10
C HIS A 393 9.78 -5.12 -11.37
N ASP A 394 10.49 -5.68 -12.36
CA ASP A 394 11.01 -4.99 -13.53
C ASP A 394 10.80 -5.75 -14.87
N GLN A 395 10.78 -4.98 -15.95
CA GLN A 395 10.90 -5.49 -17.33
C GLN A 395 12.36 -5.90 -17.65
N GLY A 396 12.54 -6.75 -18.66
CA GLY A 396 13.87 -7.15 -19.14
C GLY A 396 14.03 -8.66 -19.26
N GLY A 397 15.17 -9.19 -18.81
CA GLY A 397 15.56 -10.58 -19.02
C GLY A 397 16.22 -10.82 -20.38
N ASN A 398 16.88 -11.97 -20.52
CA ASN A 398 17.63 -12.34 -21.72
C ASN A 398 17.05 -13.58 -22.44
N GLY A 399 15.90 -14.10 -22.01
CA GLY A 399 15.17 -15.17 -22.68
C GLY A 399 15.48 -16.58 -22.19
N THR A 400 15.94 -16.75 -20.96
CA THR A 400 16.13 -18.08 -20.33
C THR A 400 15.42 -18.11 -18.97
N CYS A 401 15.07 -19.27 -18.42
CA CYS A 401 14.36 -19.33 -17.13
C CYS A 401 15.16 -19.26 -15.81
N PRO A 402 16.51 -19.19 -15.77
CA PRO A 402 17.17 -18.89 -14.51
C PRO A 402 16.67 -17.57 -13.91
N TYR A 403 16.91 -17.37 -12.62
CA TYR A 403 16.52 -16.16 -11.93
C TYR A 403 16.90 -14.88 -12.71
N TYR A 404 15.94 -13.97 -12.81
CA TYR A 404 16.00 -12.67 -13.53
C TYR A 404 16.15 -12.76 -15.05
N LYS A 405 16.33 -13.94 -15.62
CA LYS A 405 16.62 -14.10 -17.04
C LYS A 405 15.38 -14.29 -17.91
N ASP A 406 14.22 -14.63 -17.33
CA ASP A 406 13.02 -14.83 -18.14
C ASP A 406 12.66 -13.53 -18.85
N TYR A 407 12.25 -13.60 -20.11
CA TYR A 407 12.01 -12.40 -20.91
C TYR A 407 10.69 -11.73 -20.50
N ARG A 408 10.70 -10.39 -20.44
CA ARG A 408 9.59 -9.56 -19.97
C ARG A 408 9.56 -8.25 -20.76
N ASN A 409 8.79 -8.22 -21.85
CA ASN A 409 8.54 -7.03 -22.66
C ASN A 409 7.04 -6.67 -22.66
N ASN A 410 6.66 -5.71 -21.82
CA ASN A 410 5.27 -5.35 -21.55
C ASN A 410 4.71 -4.20 -22.41
N THR A 411 5.32 -3.93 -23.57
CA THR A 411 4.91 -2.81 -24.44
C THR A 411 3.45 -2.90 -24.90
N ASN A 412 2.85 -4.09 -24.87
CA ASN A 412 1.44 -4.29 -25.18
C ASN A 412 0.57 -4.04 -23.93
N ALA A 413 -0.04 -2.86 -23.86
CA ALA A 413 -0.92 -2.48 -22.74
C ALA A 413 -2.20 -3.33 -22.63
N SER A 414 -2.60 -4.04 -23.69
CA SER A 414 -3.75 -4.97 -23.66
C SER A 414 -3.44 -6.27 -22.92
N LEU A 415 -2.16 -6.55 -22.64
CA LEU A 415 -1.72 -7.72 -21.86
C LEU A 415 -1.38 -7.33 -20.42
N ARG A 416 -2.34 -6.68 -19.76
CA ARG A 416 -2.25 -6.28 -18.36
C ARG A 416 -3.48 -6.82 -17.63
N LEU A 417 -3.25 -7.65 -16.61
CA LEU A 417 -4.29 -8.14 -15.71
C LEU A 417 -4.18 -7.38 -14.40
N GLY A 418 -5.23 -6.68 -13.99
CA GLY A 418 -5.20 -5.83 -12.81
C GLY A 418 -6.51 -5.09 -12.63
N PRO A 419 -6.58 -4.09 -11.72
CA PRO A 419 -7.83 -3.41 -11.38
C PRO A 419 -8.60 -2.87 -12.59
N PRO A 420 -9.97 -2.89 -12.59
CA PRO A 420 -10.83 -2.89 -11.41
C PRO A 420 -11.78 -4.12 -11.27
N TYR A 421 -11.55 -4.89 -10.20
CA TYR A 421 -12.48 -5.72 -9.41
C TYR A 421 -13.11 -6.99 -10.00
N ASN A 422 -12.82 -8.14 -9.38
CA ASN A 422 -13.71 -8.81 -8.40
C ASN A 422 -13.46 -10.29 -8.23
N ASN A 423 -12.65 -10.91 -9.08
CA ASN A 423 -12.36 -12.32 -8.91
C ASN A 423 -11.24 -12.56 -7.88
N LEU A 424 -11.37 -11.88 -6.73
CA LEU A 424 -10.59 -12.17 -5.54
C LEU A 424 -11.22 -13.37 -4.84
N VAL A 425 -10.41 -14.40 -4.68
CA VAL A 425 -10.80 -15.64 -4.04
C VAL A 425 -9.95 -15.83 -2.79
N ASP A 426 -10.58 -15.79 -1.61
CA ASP A 426 -9.89 -15.99 -0.34
C ASP A 426 -9.50 -17.46 -0.20
N LEU A 427 -8.22 -17.71 0.04
CA LEU A 427 -7.64 -19.02 0.29
C LEU A 427 -7.74 -19.43 1.76
N ASN A 428 -8.05 -18.49 2.66
CA ASN A 428 -8.25 -18.82 4.06
C ASN A 428 -9.65 -19.44 4.26
N PRO A 429 -9.79 -20.41 5.18
CA PRO A 429 -11.11 -20.87 5.59
C PRO A 429 -11.86 -19.74 6.30
N THR A 430 -13.19 -19.73 6.19
CA THR A 430 -14.04 -18.91 7.04
C THR A 430 -13.89 -19.32 8.51
N GLU A 431 -14.38 -18.49 9.43
CA GLU A 431 -14.41 -18.83 10.86
C GLU A 431 -15.14 -20.15 11.15
N GLN A 432 -16.10 -20.53 10.28
CA GLN A 432 -16.84 -21.79 10.35
C GLN A 432 -16.12 -22.95 9.62
N GLY A 433 -14.87 -22.75 9.18
CA GLY A 433 -14.04 -23.75 8.52
C GLY A 433 -14.43 -24.07 7.08
N SER A 434 -15.26 -23.24 6.44
CA SER A 434 -15.68 -23.42 5.04
C SER A 434 -14.74 -22.67 4.09
N TYR A 435 -14.59 -23.15 2.85
CA TYR A 435 -13.81 -22.46 1.82
C TYR A 435 -14.70 -21.84 0.76
N SER A 436 -14.15 -20.84 0.06
CA SER A 436 -14.83 -20.16 -1.06
C SER A 436 -15.03 -21.07 -2.27
N GLU A 437 -14.13 -22.02 -2.50
CA GLU A 437 -14.21 -22.99 -3.59
C GLU A 437 -14.05 -24.43 -3.08
N SER A 438 -14.74 -25.37 -3.72
CA SER A 438 -14.80 -26.77 -3.27
C SER A 438 -13.47 -27.50 -3.34
N TRP A 439 -12.59 -27.16 -4.29
CA TRP A 439 -11.28 -27.79 -4.43
C TRP A 439 -10.37 -27.47 -3.24
N MET A 440 -10.56 -26.33 -2.58
CA MET A 440 -9.76 -25.90 -1.42
C MET A 440 -9.98 -26.79 -0.20
N ILE A 441 -11.15 -27.43 -0.08
CA ILE A 441 -11.39 -28.43 0.98
C ILE A 441 -10.42 -29.59 0.81
N ARG A 442 -10.23 -30.03 -0.44
CA ARG A 442 -9.31 -31.11 -0.80
C ARG A 442 -7.86 -30.64 -0.65
N ASP A 443 -7.50 -29.52 -1.27
CA ASP A 443 -6.16 -28.92 -1.17
C ASP A 443 -5.79 -28.53 0.27
N GLY A 444 -6.75 -28.29 1.17
CA GLY A 444 -6.52 -27.94 2.58
C GLY A 444 -6.38 -29.14 3.52
N ASN A 445 -6.75 -30.36 3.11
CA ASN A 445 -6.78 -31.54 3.98
C ASN A 445 -5.41 -32.25 4.07
N PRO A 446 -4.64 -32.14 5.17
CA PRO A 446 -3.31 -32.72 5.25
C PRO A 446 -3.26 -34.26 5.15
N ASN A 447 -4.39 -34.94 5.30
CA ASN A 447 -4.48 -36.40 5.24
C ASN A 447 -4.75 -36.95 3.84
N GLU A 448 -4.87 -36.08 2.82
CA GLU A 448 -5.21 -36.47 1.47
C GLU A 448 -4.06 -36.20 0.50
N GLU A 449 -3.64 -37.21 -0.27
CA GLU A 449 -2.70 -37.01 -1.36
C GLU A 449 -3.40 -36.24 -2.49
N PHE A 450 -2.89 -35.05 -2.82
CA PHE A 450 -3.48 -34.15 -3.81
C PHE A 450 -2.37 -33.69 -4.76
N SER A 451 -2.65 -33.73 -6.07
CA SER A 451 -1.76 -33.25 -7.13
C SER A 451 -2.60 -32.55 -8.19
N TRP A 452 -2.08 -31.49 -8.78
CA TRP A 452 -2.73 -30.74 -9.85
C TRP A 452 -2.63 -31.43 -11.24
N GLY A 453 -2.83 -32.75 -11.29
CA GLY A 453 -2.73 -33.59 -12.51
C GLY A 453 -1.53 -34.54 -12.49
N TYR A 454 -1.28 -35.22 -13.63
CA TYR A 454 -0.23 -36.25 -13.75
C TYR A 454 1.20 -35.72 -13.52
N ARG A 455 1.47 -34.48 -13.93
CA ARG A 455 2.71 -33.74 -13.59
C ARG A 455 2.38 -32.48 -12.80
N GLY A 456 1.33 -32.52 -12.00
CA GLY A 456 0.92 -31.41 -11.16
C GLY A 456 2.02 -31.04 -10.18
N VAL A 457 2.34 -29.76 -10.05
CA VAL A 457 3.19 -29.32 -8.92
C VAL A 457 2.48 -29.60 -7.60
N SER A 458 3.24 -30.03 -6.58
CA SER A 458 2.73 -30.22 -5.21
C SER A 458 2.74 -28.90 -4.43
N THR A 459 2.57 -27.77 -5.12
CA THR A 459 2.37 -26.47 -4.48
C THR A 459 0.91 -26.36 -4.07
N HIS A 460 0.69 -26.35 -2.75
CA HIS A 460 -0.63 -26.33 -2.14
C HIS A 460 -0.87 -24.96 -1.50
N PRO A 461 -1.42 -23.96 -2.19
CA PRO A 461 -1.56 -22.62 -1.62
C PRO A 461 -2.43 -22.60 -0.35
N VAL A 462 -3.32 -23.58 -0.14
CA VAL A 462 -4.10 -23.70 1.10
C VAL A 462 -3.28 -24.37 2.22
N ARG A 463 -2.70 -25.57 2.00
CA ARG A 463 -1.90 -26.32 3.01
C ARG A 463 -0.53 -25.72 3.31
N GLN A 464 0.15 -25.25 2.28
CA GLN A 464 1.53 -24.76 2.30
C GLN A 464 1.57 -23.24 2.13
N SER A 465 0.52 -22.52 2.51
CA SER A 465 0.64 -21.08 2.73
C SER A 465 1.71 -20.86 3.79
N GLN A 466 2.93 -20.62 3.33
CA GLN A 466 4.07 -20.30 4.18
C GLN A 466 3.61 -19.17 5.10
N ASN A 467 3.87 -19.30 6.40
CA ASN A 467 3.64 -18.20 7.32
C ASN A 467 4.36 -16.98 6.74
N ALA A 468 3.58 -15.97 6.35
CA ALA A 468 4.07 -14.82 5.62
C ALA A 468 5.17 -14.11 6.43
N PHE A 469 5.14 -14.25 7.76
CA PHE A 469 6.10 -13.66 8.68
C PHE A 469 7.41 -14.45 8.86
N ASP A 470 7.49 -15.68 8.37
CA ASP A 470 8.71 -16.50 8.38
C ASP A 470 9.47 -16.41 7.04
N VAL A 471 8.92 -15.66 6.09
CA VAL A 471 9.55 -15.36 4.79
C VAL A 471 10.80 -14.50 4.99
N THR A 472 11.94 -14.99 4.49
CA THR A 472 13.17 -14.18 4.35
C THR A 472 13.09 -13.26 3.14
N ALA A 473 13.74 -12.11 3.24
CA ALA A 473 13.81 -11.09 2.19
C ALA A 473 14.48 -11.61 0.91
N CYS A 474 15.26 -12.68 1.01
CA CYS A 474 15.77 -13.36 -0.16
C CYS A 474 16.02 -14.85 0.10
N GLU A 475 15.72 -15.69 -0.90
CA GLU A 475 16.07 -17.11 -0.96
C GLU A 475 16.21 -17.55 -2.44
N GLY A 476 17.03 -18.57 -2.71
CA GLY A 476 17.14 -19.18 -4.05
C GLY A 476 18.57 -19.58 -4.40
N LEU A 477 18.79 -20.87 -4.67
CA LEU A 477 20.05 -21.47 -5.06
C LEU A 477 19.85 -22.32 -6.33
N ASP A 478 19.63 -21.69 -7.47
CA ASP A 478 19.69 -22.44 -8.74
C ASP A 478 21.15 -22.61 -9.17
N GLY A 479 21.52 -23.88 -9.38
CA GLY A 479 22.88 -24.38 -9.52
C GLY A 479 23.54 -24.20 -10.90
N GLU A 480 24.80 -24.65 -10.91
CA GLU A 480 25.84 -24.72 -11.97
C GLU A 480 26.32 -23.45 -12.69
N TRP A 481 25.53 -22.37 -12.83
CA TRP A 481 25.99 -21.15 -13.53
C TRP A 481 25.89 -19.82 -12.76
N GLY A 482 25.74 -19.90 -11.43
CA GLY A 482 26.27 -18.86 -10.53
C GLY A 482 25.45 -17.59 -10.30
N THR A 483 24.16 -17.52 -10.62
CA THR A 483 23.31 -16.39 -10.18
C THR A 483 22.31 -16.87 -9.13
N ARG A 484 22.66 -16.71 -7.85
CA ARG A 484 21.71 -16.90 -6.74
C ARG A 484 20.56 -15.90 -6.89
N GLY A 485 19.34 -16.25 -6.46
CA GLY A 485 18.20 -15.32 -6.44
C GLY A 485 18.47 -14.04 -5.63
N CYS A 486 19.51 -14.10 -4.79
CA CYS A 486 19.99 -13.05 -3.89
C CYS A 486 21.26 -12.33 -4.33
N MET A 487 21.89 -12.73 -5.45
CA MET A 487 23.07 -12.05 -5.98
C MET A 487 22.66 -10.76 -6.72
N ASP A 488 23.66 -9.90 -6.97
CA ASP A 488 23.55 -8.65 -7.74
C ASP A 488 22.61 -7.58 -7.19
N GLY A 489 22.44 -7.53 -5.85
CA GLY A 489 21.71 -6.45 -5.19
C GLY A 489 20.23 -6.37 -5.58
N LYS A 490 19.66 -7.50 -6.02
CA LYS A 490 18.26 -7.54 -6.47
C LYS A 490 17.26 -7.48 -5.34
N SER A 491 17.61 -8.02 -4.18
CA SER A 491 16.86 -7.80 -2.93
C SER A 491 17.43 -6.58 -2.21
N ASP A 492 16.56 -5.69 -1.78
CA ASP A 492 16.96 -4.48 -1.06
C ASP A 492 17.43 -4.84 0.35
N CYS A 493 18.41 -4.10 0.86
CA CYS A 493 18.74 -4.12 2.29
C CYS A 493 17.63 -3.45 3.11
N ARG A 494 17.61 -3.66 4.43
CA ARG A 494 16.66 -2.95 5.29
C ARG A 494 16.83 -1.43 5.10
N PHE A 495 15.74 -0.69 5.19
CA PHE A 495 15.82 0.77 5.11
C PHE A 495 16.74 1.31 6.22
N GLY A 496 17.66 2.19 5.82
CA GLY A 496 18.72 2.71 6.69
C GLY A 496 20.01 1.88 6.65
N ASP A 497 20.02 0.71 6.01
CA ASP A 497 21.21 -0.09 5.76
C ASP A 497 21.72 0.10 4.32
N GLU A 498 23.02 -0.05 4.12
CA GLU A 498 23.69 0.10 2.83
C GLU A 498 23.92 -1.26 2.14
N PRO A 499 23.76 -1.35 0.81
CA PRO A 499 24.22 -2.51 0.07
C PRO A 499 25.76 -2.54 0.06
N GLY A 500 26.36 -3.72 0.12
CA GLY A 500 27.77 -3.87 -0.25
C GLY A 500 27.97 -5.00 -1.24
N ALA A 501 28.94 -5.90 -1.00
CA ALA A 501 29.22 -6.98 -1.95
C ALA A 501 27.95 -7.83 -2.24
N PRO A 502 27.85 -8.49 -3.41
CA PRO A 502 26.63 -9.17 -3.85
C PRO A 502 26.01 -10.07 -2.77
N GLY A 503 24.78 -9.72 -2.35
CA GLY A 503 24.03 -10.45 -1.33
C GLY A 503 24.35 -10.06 0.12
N LEU A 504 25.09 -8.98 0.36
CA LEU A 504 25.41 -8.46 1.70
C LEU A 504 24.86 -7.05 1.93
N CYS A 505 24.45 -6.83 3.17
CA CYS A 505 23.93 -5.58 3.71
C CYS A 505 24.75 -5.14 4.92
N PHE A 506 24.85 -3.82 5.10
CA PHE A 506 25.68 -3.19 6.11
C PHE A 506 24.85 -2.19 6.90
N THR A 507 24.85 -2.31 8.22
CA THR A 507 24.33 -1.24 9.08
C THR A 507 25.34 -0.11 9.18
N PRO A 508 24.96 1.15 8.89
CA PRO A 508 25.86 2.30 8.97
C PRO A 508 26.45 2.45 10.37
N CYS A 509 27.58 3.13 10.43
CA CYS A 509 28.22 3.47 11.69
C CYS A 509 27.30 4.36 12.54
N THR A 510 27.31 4.16 13.86
CA THR A 510 26.60 5.02 14.80
C THR A 510 27.17 6.45 14.77
N THR A 511 26.31 7.43 15.09
CA THR A 511 26.68 8.85 15.15
C THR A 511 27.97 9.07 15.96
N GLY A 512 28.95 9.78 15.37
CA GLY A 512 30.28 10.00 15.96
C GLY A 512 31.39 9.10 15.41
N TYR A 513 31.03 8.11 14.57
CA TYR A 513 31.97 7.28 13.82
C TYR A 513 31.89 7.60 12.33
N GLN A 514 33.04 7.70 11.67
CA GLN A 514 33.17 7.80 10.22
C GLN A 514 33.33 6.39 9.63
N GLN A 515 32.62 6.15 8.52
CA GLN A 515 32.72 4.91 7.74
C GLN A 515 33.88 5.02 6.75
N TYR A 516 34.78 4.03 6.80
CA TYR A 516 35.89 3.89 5.86
C TYR A 516 35.69 2.62 5.05
N SER A 517 35.76 2.71 3.72
CA SER A 517 35.86 1.55 2.84
C SER A 517 37.33 1.23 2.57
N TYR A 518 37.68 -0.04 2.55
CA TYR A 518 38.91 -0.52 1.94
C TYR A 518 38.59 -1.74 1.09
N GLU A 519 39.23 -1.83 -0.08
CA GLU A 519 39.23 -3.04 -0.87
C GLU A 519 40.38 -3.92 -0.41
N ASP A 520 40.10 -5.18 -0.09
CA ASP A 520 41.16 -6.15 0.16
C ASP A 520 41.81 -6.62 -1.15
N GLU A 521 42.88 -7.42 -1.05
CA GLU A 521 43.60 -7.97 -2.20
C GLU A 521 42.73 -8.86 -3.12
N MET A 522 41.53 -9.25 -2.67
CA MET A 522 40.56 -10.01 -3.46
C MET A 522 39.48 -9.12 -4.11
N GLY A 523 39.58 -7.79 -3.97
CA GLY A 523 38.61 -6.84 -4.51
C GLY A 523 37.30 -6.80 -3.71
N VAL A 524 37.29 -7.31 -2.48
CA VAL A 524 36.11 -7.26 -1.60
C VAL A 524 36.15 -5.96 -0.82
N THR A 525 35.16 -5.09 -1.05
CA THR A 525 34.99 -3.88 -0.26
C THR A 525 34.55 -4.24 1.16
N SER A 526 35.40 -3.94 2.13
CA SER A 526 35.10 -4.03 3.56
C SER A 526 34.92 -2.63 4.14
N TYR A 527 33.99 -2.49 5.08
CA TYR A 527 33.71 -1.24 5.78
C TYR A 527 34.16 -1.30 7.24
N MET A 528 34.61 -0.18 7.78
CA MET A 528 35.07 -0.04 9.16
C MET A 528 34.58 1.28 9.76
N CYS A 529 34.14 1.26 11.01
CA CYS A 529 33.73 2.46 11.74
C CYS A 529 34.90 2.95 12.61
N LEU A 530 35.42 4.14 12.32
CA LEU A 530 36.46 4.78 13.12
C LEU A 530 35.91 6.06 13.76
N THR A 531 36.28 6.31 15.02
CA THR A 531 36.12 7.66 15.58
C THR A 531 37.07 8.60 14.84
N GLY A 532 36.78 9.91 14.80
CA GLY A 532 37.66 10.91 14.18
C GLY A 532 39.07 11.02 14.79
N ASN A 533 39.44 10.16 15.76
CA ASN A 533 40.77 10.05 16.33
C ASN A 533 41.37 8.65 16.08
N PRO A 534 42.30 8.50 15.11
CA PRO A 534 42.83 7.20 14.68
C PRO A 534 43.75 6.50 15.70
N THR A 535 43.97 7.08 16.89
CA THR A 535 45.01 6.60 17.84
C THR A 535 44.49 5.87 19.08
N LEU A 536 43.17 5.75 19.31
CA LEU A 536 42.62 5.21 20.56
C LEU A 536 41.40 4.28 20.38
N HIS A 537 41.63 2.98 20.09
CA HIS A 537 40.73 1.82 20.31
C HIS A 537 39.23 1.93 19.87
N PRO A 538 38.38 0.94 20.18
CA PRO A 538 38.27 -0.40 19.59
C PRO A 538 37.63 -0.38 18.19
N LEU A 539 38.00 -1.35 17.34
CA LEU A 539 37.40 -1.57 16.02
C LEU A 539 35.91 -1.93 16.19
N ALA A 540 35.01 -0.99 15.92
CA ALA A 540 33.61 -1.29 15.69
C ALA A 540 33.46 -1.65 14.20
N TYR A 541 33.25 -2.93 13.91
CA TYR A 541 32.88 -3.33 12.56
C TYR A 541 31.39 -3.04 12.35
N PRO A 542 30.99 -2.44 11.21
CA PRO A 542 29.58 -2.41 10.85
C PRO A 542 29.05 -3.85 10.86
N ARG A 543 27.85 -4.05 11.43
CA ARG A 543 27.24 -5.37 11.44
C ARG A 543 26.93 -5.76 10.00
N ARG A 544 27.66 -6.75 9.50
CA ARG A 544 27.38 -7.38 8.21
C ARG A 544 26.28 -8.40 8.43
N TYR A 545 25.25 -8.33 7.60
CA TYR A 545 24.27 -9.39 7.50
C TYR A 545 23.95 -9.62 6.03
N ALA A 546 23.44 -10.80 5.72
CA ALA A 546 23.13 -11.12 4.35
C ALA A 546 21.73 -10.68 3.96
N SER A 547 21.50 -10.50 2.65
CA SER A 547 20.20 -10.14 2.09
C SER A 547 19.09 -11.18 2.34
N TYR A 548 19.40 -12.35 2.92
CA TYR A 548 18.45 -13.35 3.40
C TYR A 548 17.90 -13.09 4.81
N TYR A 549 17.83 -11.83 5.24
CA TYR A 549 17.27 -11.47 6.56
C TYR A 549 15.77 -11.79 6.65
N GLN A 550 15.27 -12.09 7.85
CA GLN A 550 13.83 -12.19 8.07
C GLN A 550 13.20 -10.79 7.93
N ILE A 551 12.19 -10.67 7.06
CA ILE A 551 11.48 -9.41 6.83
C ILE A 551 10.91 -8.94 8.18
N PRO A 552 11.23 -7.71 8.64
CA PRO A 552 10.80 -7.19 9.94
C PRO A 552 9.29 -7.32 10.17
N ARG A 553 8.88 -7.46 11.44
CA ARG A 553 7.45 -7.48 11.86
C ARG A 553 6.92 -6.08 12.22
N THR A 554 7.71 -5.05 11.97
CA THR A 554 7.43 -3.63 12.21
C THR A 554 7.92 -2.83 11.00
N ASP A 555 7.57 -1.55 10.93
CA ASP A 555 8.01 -0.64 9.85
C ASP A 555 9.51 -0.32 9.94
N VAL A 556 10.14 -0.62 11.08
CA VAL A 556 11.57 -0.46 11.30
C VAL A 556 12.37 -1.31 10.33
N GLY A 557 13.10 -0.65 9.43
CA GLY A 557 13.88 -1.31 8.38
C GLY A 557 13.06 -1.67 7.13
N LEU A 558 11.79 -1.27 7.05
CA LEU A 558 10.95 -1.37 5.84
C LEU A 558 10.61 0.00 5.26
N LEU A 559 10.17 0.92 6.11
CA LEU A 559 9.80 2.29 5.76
C LEU A 559 10.80 3.29 6.36
N LYS A 560 10.82 4.50 5.78
CA LYS A 560 11.50 5.63 6.38
C LYS A 560 10.75 5.99 7.66
N GLN A 561 11.36 5.79 8.82
CA GLN A 561 10.82 6.34 10.06
C GLN A 561 10.69 7.85 9.87
N GLY A 562 9.48 8.39 10.07
CA GLY A 562 9.37 9.78 10.48
C GLY A 562 10.22 9.90 11.74
N HIS A 563 11.16 10.84 11.78
CA HIS A 563 12.02 11.04 12.94
C HIS A 563 11.15 11.37 14.17
N GLU A 564 10.67 10.36 14.87
CA GLU A 564 10.41 10.49 16.29
C GLU A 564 11.78 10.56 16.95
N GLY A 565 12.01 11.66 17.65
CA GLY A 565 13.23 11.86 18.41
C GLY A 565 13.47 10.64 19.28
N ALA A 566 14.60 9.98 19.03
CA ALA A 566 15.21 9.13 20.04
C ALA A 566 15.35 10.01 21.29
N VAL A 567 14.48 9.79 22.26
CA VAL A 567 14.67 10.34 23.60
C VAL A 567 15.98 9.72 24.11
N PRO A 568 16.95 10.55 24.56
CA PRO A 568 18.28 10.10 24.93
C PRO A 568 18.31 9.09 26.07
#